data_AF-M7SR69-F1
#
_entry.id   AF-M7SR69-F1
#
_cell.length_a   1.000
_cell.length_b   1.000
_cell.length_c   1.000
_cell.angle_alpha   90.00
_cell.angle_beta   90.00
_cell.angle_gamma   90.00
#
_symmetry.space_group_name_H-M   'P 1'
#
loop_
_entity.id
_entity.type
_entity.pdbx_description
1 polymer ?
#
loop_
_entity_poly.entity_id
_entity_poly.type
_entity_poly.pdbx_seq_one_letter_code
_entity_poly.pdbx_strand_id
1 'polypeptide(L)'
;MYKGTPRGGDPAVLRSYDSRKEPAPEYDCKIWEAGRATCAIGLAFKPIRIGQSLFHDDGAGTFNPSPFALDEATVNEWPGRDVGVFISIGTGKRPKGTDQNSHVWYEGFMGDFAEARKKLITKIEGCEAIHERMKKDYLMRRGVNIENYYRLNVEIGVGEFGMNEWHRLGDIIPAVQESESHLLPVTLLLLLKQHVQRARQILRLYFQLSQNHLQLRSPTV
;
A
#
# COMPACT_ATOMS: atom_id res chain seq x y z
N MET A 1 -6.90 6.89 -5.88
CA MET A 1 -7.90 7.21 -6.94
C MET A 1 -8.55 8.55 -6.61
N TYR A 2 -9.04 9.29 -7.62
CA TYR A 2 -9.94 10.43 -7.37
C TYR A 2 -11.36 9.92 -7.10
N LYS A 3 -12.09 10.59 -6.20
CA LYS A 3 -13.50 10.29 -6.00
C LYS A 3 -14.27 10.66 -7.28
N GLY A 4 -14.98 9.69 -7.84
CA GLY A 4 -15.70 9.86 -9.10
C GLY A 4 -14.92 9.40 -10.33
N THR A 5 -13.70 8.85 -10.18
CA THR A 5 -13.03 8.17 -11.30
C THR A 5 -13.94 7.05 -11.84
N PRO A 6 -14.21 7.01 -13.16
CA PRO A 6 -15.03 5.96 -13.77
C PRO A 6 -14.48 4.56 -13.52
N ARG A 7 -15.33 3.55 -13.73
CA ARG A 7 -14.91 2.15 -13.65
C ARG A 7 -13.81 1.90 -14.70
N GLY A 8 -12.65 1.43 -14.24
CA GLY A 8 -11.48 1.19 -15.09
C GLY A 8 -10.62 2.42 -15.36
N GLY A 9 -10.89 3.56 -14.71
CA GLY A 9 -9.98 4.71 -14.79
C GLY A 9 -8.65 4.45 -14.08
N ASP A 10 -7.63 5.18 -14.51
CA ASP A 10 -6.27 5.05 -13.97
C ASP A 10 -6.15 5.59 -12.54
N PRO A 11 -5.22 5.03 -11.74
CA PRO A 11 -4.89 5.57 -10.44
C PRO A 11 -4.22 6.94 -10.53
N ALA A 12 -4.62 7.83 -9.64
CA ALA A 12 -3.88 9.06 -9.39
C ALA A 12 -2.53 8.70 -8.73
N VAL A 13 -1.43 9.03 -9.40
CA VAL A 13 -0.07 8.78 -8.91
C VAL A 13 0.47 10.05 -8.26
N LEU A 14 0.69 9.98 -6.95
CA LEU A 14 1.31 11.06 -6.18
C LEU A 14 2.83 10.89 -6.23
N ARG A 15 3.54 11.89 -6.76
CA ARG A 15 4.99 11.85 -6.98
C ARG A 15 5.67 12.93 -6.15
N SER A 16 6.93 12.69 -5.78
CA SER A 16 7.79 13.69 -5.14
C SER A 16 8.66 14.46 -6.15
N TYR A 17 8.39 14.27 -7.44
CA TYR A 17 9.12 14.86 -8.56
C TYR A 17 8.14 15.20 -9.67
N ASP A 18 8.56 16.12 -10.55
CA ASP A 18 7.79 16.48 -11.73
C ASP A 18 7.87 15.37 -12.77
N SER A 19 6.73 14.75 -13.06
CA SER A 19 6.67 13.70 -14.09
C SER A 19 6.68 14.31 -15.47
N ARG A 20 7.35 13.62 -16.40
CA ARG A 20 7.30 13.98 -17.83
C ARG A 20 5.98 13.60 -18.51
N LYS A 21 5.20 12.70 -17.90
CA LYS A 21 3.96 12.18 -18.48
C LYS A 21 2.77 13.09 -18.23
N GLU A 22 2.61 13.57 -17.00
CA GLU A 22 1.43 14.32 -16.56
C GLU A 22 1.78 15.25 -15.40
N PRO A 23 1.10 16.40 -15.26
CA PRO A 23 1.29 17.27 -14.11
C PRO A 23 0.89 16.57 -12.81
N ALA A 24 1.49 16.99 -11.70
CA ALA A 24 1.15 16.48 -10.39
C ALA A 24 -0.36 16.69 -10.12
N PRO A 25 -1.09 15.65 -9.66
CA PRO A 25 -2.49 15.76 -9.21
C PRO A 25 -2.77 16.96 -8.32
N GLU A 26 -1.87 17.19 -7.36
CA GLU A 26 -1.90 18.31 -6.43
C GLU A 26 -0.44 18.67 -6.13
N TYR A 27 -0.03 19.88 -6.51
CA TYR A 27 1.38 20.32 -6.43
C TYR A 27 1.88 20.46 -4.98
N ASP A 28 1.03 20.93 -4.06
CA ASP A 28 1.36 21.14 -2.63
C ASP A 28 0.86 19.98 -1.75
N CYS A 29 0.97 18.74 -2.23
CA CYS A 29 0.59 17.54 -1.47
C CYS A 29 1.67 17.19 -0.44
N LYS A 30 1.32 17.22 0.85
CA LYS A 30 2.24 16.87 1.92
C LYS A 30 2.38 15.35 2.03
N ILE A 31 3.55 14.87 2.44
CA ILE A 31 3.82 13.43 2.57
C ILE A 31 2.81 12.69 3.46
N TRP A 32 2.30 13.33 4.52
CA TRP A 32 1.28 12.73 5.39
C TRP A 32 -0.10 12.69 4.73
N GLU A 33 -0.41 13.62 3.83
CA GLU A 33 -1.65 13.65 3.06
C GLU A 33 -1.65 12.53 2.02
N ALA A 34 -0.52 12.36 1.31
CA ALA A 34 -0.31 11.24 0.40
C ALA A 34 -0.42 9.88 1.12
N GLY A 35 0.21 9.75 2.29
CA GLY A 35 0.10 8.56 3.13
C GLY A 35 -1.33 8.26 3.56
N ARG A 36 -2.11 9.30 3.90
CA ARG A 36 -3.53 9.12 4.26
C ARG A 36 -4.37 8.76 3.03
N ALA A 37 -4.10 9.36 1.87
CA ALA A 37 -4.82 9.11 0.62
C ALA A 37 -4.69 7.64 0.18
N THR A 38 -3.49 7.06 0.30
CA THR A 38 -3.25 5.65 -0.06
C THR A 38 -3.85 4.66 0.94
N CYS A 39 -4.18 5.09 2.17
CA CYS A 39 -4.81 4.23 3.18
C CYS A 39 -6.32 4.48 3.31
N ALA A 40 -6.88 5.45 2.59
CA ALA A 40 -8.28 5.87 2.70
C ALA A 40 -9.23 4.87 2.02
N ILE A 41 -9.44 3.72 2.64
CA ILE A 41 -10.19 2.60 2.09
C ILE A 41 -11.57 2.42 2.74
N GLY A 42 -12.63 2.59 1.96
CA GLY A 42 -14.01 2.20 2.30
C GLY A 42 -14.43 2.59 3.72
N LEU A 43 -14.87 1.57 4.48
CA LEU A 43 -15.38 1.75 5.84
C LEU A 43 -14.28 1.96 6.91
N ALA A 44 -13.01 1.72 6.57
CA ALA A 44 -11.90 1.80 7.52
C ALA A 44 -11.43 3.24 7.73
N PHE A 45 -11.25 3.98 6.63
CA PHE A 45 -10.68 5.31 6.66
C PHE A 45 -11.39 6.20 5.65
N LYS A 46 -11.87 7.36 6.14
CA LYS A 46 -12.58 8.34 5.31
C LYS A 46 -11.66 8.90 4.21
N PRO A 47 -12.21 9.21 3.02
CA PRO A 47 -11.49 9.93 1.96
C PRO A 47 -10.84 11.22 2.48
N ILE A 48 -9.71 11.61 1.87
CA ILE A 48 -9.00 12.85 2.19
C ILE A 48 -9.10 13.84 1.03
N ARG A 49 -9.41 15.10 1.34
CA ARG A 49 -9.29 16.21 0.39
C ARG A 49 -7.88 16.78 0.46
N ILE A 50 -7.23 16.88 -0.69
CA ILE A 50 -5.92 17.54 -0.86
C ILE A 50 -6.14 18.53 -1.99
N GLY A 51 -5.91 19.82 -1.73
CA GLY A 51 -6.27 20.89 -2.68
C GLY A 51 -7.74 20.82 -3.11
N GLN A 52 -7.96 20.67 -4.41
CA GLN A 52 -9.30 20.58 -5.01
C GLN A 52 -9.77 19.13 -5.19
N SER A 53 -8.86 18.18 -5.08
CA SER A 53 -9.09 16.77 -5.33
C SER A 53 -9.47 16.00 -4.06
N LEU A 54 -10.34 14.99 -4.22
CA LEU A 54 -10.76 14.09 -3.15
C LEU A 54 -10.23 12.69 -3.44
N PHE A 55 -9.39 12.17 -2.56
CA PHE A 55 -8.69 10.90 -2.75
C PHE A 55 -9.24 9.77 -1.88
N HIS A 56 -9.25 8.57 -2.45
CA HIS A 56 -9.60 7.33 -1.78
C HIS A 56 -8.90 6.13 -2.44
N ASP A 57 -8.78 5.03 -1.70
CA ASP A 57 -8.12 3.79 -2.10
C ASP A 57 -9.09 2.65 -2.45
N ASP A 58 -10.40 2.85 -2.24
CA ASP A 58 -11.43 1.84 -2.59
C ASP A 58 -11.85 1.83 -4.08
N GLY A 59 -11.29 2.71 -4.92
CA GLY A 59 -11.66 2.81 -6.34
C GLY A 59 -11.19 1.63 -7.21
N ALA A 60 -11.29 1.75 -8.53
CA ALA A 60 -10.95 0.65 -9.46
C ALA A 60 -9.46 0.24 -9.47
N GLY A 61 -8.58 1.02 -8.81
CA GLY A 61 -7.16 0.73 -8.69
C GLY A 61 -6.85 -0.54 -7.91
N THR A 62 -5.68 -1.10 -8.21
CA THR A 62 -5.18 -2.37 -7.68
C THR A 62 -4.18 -2.15 -6.54
N PHE A 63 -4.14 -3.05 -5.56
CA PHE A 63 -3.19 -2.95 -4.44
C PHE A 63 -1.76 -3.36 -4.79
N ASN A 64 -1.54 -3.99 -5.95
CA ASN A 64 -0.21 -4.23 -6.46
C ASN A 64 0.17 -3.13 -7.47
N PRO A 65 1.02 -2.15 -7.11
CA PRO A 65 1.39 -1.05 -7.99
C PRO A 65 2.46 -1.45 -9.02
N SER A 66 2.92 -2.72 -9.05
CA SER A 66 4.07 -3.13 -9.88
C SER A 66 3.95 -2.75 -11.36
N PRO A 67 2.79 -2.91 -12.05
CA PRO A 67 2.67 -2.49 -13.44
C PRO A 67 2.86 -0.98 -13.62
N PHE A 68 2.27 -0.17 -12.73
CA PHE A 68 2.38 1.29 -12.78
C PHE A 68 3.81 1.75 -12.48
N ALA A 69 4.48 1.13 -11.51
CA ALA A 69 5.87 1.43 -11.18
C ALA A 69 6.83 1.04 -12.32
N LEU A 70 6.58 -0.10 -12.99
CA LEU A 70 7.37 -0.52 -14.15
C LEU A 70 7.21 0.46 -15.32
N ASP A 71 5.98 0.86 -15.63
CA ASP A 71 5.69 1.84 -16.66
C ASP A 71 6.31 3.21 -16.33
N GLU A 72 6.21 3.65 -15.07
CA GLU A 72 6.82 4.90 -14.63
C GLU A 72 8.34 4.90 -14.86
N ALA A 73 9.03 3.83 -14.46
CA ALA A 73 10.48 3.72 -14.61
C ALA A 73 10.91 3.63 -16.09
N THR A 74 10.24 2.78 -16.88
CA THR A 74 10.70 2.40 -18.23
C THR A 74 10.18 3.28 -19.35
N VAL A 75 9.06 3.98 -19.13
CA VAL A 75 8.42 4.83 -20.14
C VAL A 75 8.58 6.30 -19.80
N ASN A 76 8.36 6.68 -18.53
CA ASN A 76 8.24 8.09 -18.17
C ASN A 76 9.60 8.68 -17.74
N GLU A 77 10.27 8.01 -16.79
CA GLU A 77 11.45 8.59 -16.11
C GLU A 77 12.77 8.25 -16.81
N TRP A 78 12.98 6.97 -17.13
CA TRP A 78 14.24 6.49 -17.71
C TRP A 78 14.01 5.66 -18.98
N PRO A 79 13.43 6.26 -20.04
CA PRO A 79 13.24 5.57 -21.31
C PRO A 79 14.57 5.07 -21.86
N GLY A 80 14.60 3.80 -22.26
CA GLY A 80 15.78 3.14 -22.85
C GLY A 80 16.86 2.72 -21.84
N ARG A 81 16.64 2.90 -20.53
CA ARG A 81 17.54 2.38 -19.49
C ARG A 81 17.11 1.00 -19.04
N ASP A 82 18.04 0.05 -19.04
CA ASP A 82 17.77 -1.31 -18.57
C ASP A 82 17.42 -1.34 -17.06
N VAL A 83 16.39 -2.12 -16.73
CA VAL A 83 16.02 -2.41 -15.34
C VAL A 83 16.87 -3.58 -14.85
N GLY A 84 17.91 -3.27 -14.07
CA GLY A 84 18.79 -4.28 -13.49
C GLY A 84 18.10 -5.18 -12.46
N VAL A 85 17.22 -4.61 -11.63
CA VAL A 85 16.45 -5.35 -10.62
C VAL A 85 15.08 -4.69 -10.41
N PHE A 86 14.02 -5.49 -10.32
CA PHE A 86 12.67 -5.09 -9.94
C PHE A 86 12.17 -5.99 -8.80
N ILE A 87 11.89 -5.40 -7.64
CA ILE A 87 11.40 -6.14 -6.46
C ILE A 87 9.96 -5.73 -6.17
N SER A 88 9.07 -6.71 -6.15
CA SER A 88 7.67 -6.56 -5.74
C SER A 88 7.47 -7.23 -4.38
N ILE A 89 7.09 -6.46 -3.36
CA ILE A 89 6.87 -6.97 -2.00
C ILE A 89 5.36 -7.01 -1.73
N GLY A 90 4.86 -8.17 -1.31
CA GLY A 90 3.49 -8.37 -0.87
C GLY A 90 3.37 -8.45 0.65
N THR A 91 2.17 -8.17 1.16
CA THR A 91 1.82 -8.24 2.60
C THR A 91 1.15 -9.56 2.97
N GLY A 92 1.35 -10.58 2.14
CA GLY A 92 0.84 -11.93 2.24
C GLY A 92 -0.41 -12.25 1.44
N LYS A 93 -0.76 -13.54 1.45
CA LYS A 93 -1.94 -14.10 0.76
C LYS A 93 -2.98 -14.55 1.78
N ARG A 94 -4.19 -14.79 1.30
CA ARG A 94 -5.20 -15.51 2.06
C ARG A 94 -4.99 -17.02 1.82
N PRO A 95 -4.91 -17.86 2.85
CA PRO A 95 -4.82 -19.31 2.71
C PRO A 95 -6.04 -19.85 1.95
N LYS A 96 -5.82 -20.82 1.07
CA LYS A 96 -6.91 -21.48 0.34
C LYS A 96 -7.79 -22.24 1.33
N GLY A 97 -9.10 -22.00 1.34
CA GLY A 97 -10.07 -22.74 2.14
C GLY A 97 -10.50 -22.10 3.48
N THR A 98 -10.02 -20.90 3.83
CA THR A 98 -10.47 -20.18 5.03
C THR A 98 -11.80 -19.44 4.82
N ASP A 99 -12.88 -20.16 4.50
CA ASP A 99 -14.18 -19.52 4.23
C ASP A 99 -15.06 -19.29 5.47
N GLN A 100 -14.69 -19.80 6.65
CA GLN A 100 -15.66 -19.90 7.74
C GLN A 100 -15.29 -19.27 9.10
N ASN A 101 -14.06 -18.81 9.38
CA ASN A 101 -13.75 -18.37 10.75
C ASN A 101 -12.55 -17.43 10.95
N SER A 102 -12.12 -16.66 9.94
CA SER A 102 -11.17 -15.58 10.23
C SER A 102 -11.93 -14.38 10.78
N HIS A 103 -11.73 -14.10 12.07
CA HIS A 103 -12.08 -12.81 12.67
C HIS A 103 -11.37 -11.72 11.87
N VAL A 104 -12.10 -11.14 10.92
CA VAL A 104 -11.52 -10.07 10.11
C VAL A 104 -11.74 -8.76 10.85
N TRP A 105 -10.70 -7.93 10.86
CA TRP A 105 -10.54 -6.69 11.62
C TRP A 105 -11.68 -5.66 11.58
N TYR A 106 -12.70 -5.91 10.77
CA TYR A 106 -13.79 -4.99 10.46
C TYR A 106 -15.18 -5.50 10.88
N GLU A 107 -15.31 -6.73 11.44
CA GLU A 107 -16.59 -7.33 11.88
C GLU A 107 -17.45 -6.45 12.82
N GLY A 108 -16.91 -5.39 13.43
CA GLY A 108 -17.62 -4.50 14.35
C GLY A 108 -18.52 -3.40 13.74
N PHE A 109 -18.58 -3.24 12.41
CA PHE A 109 -19.35 -2.15 11.76
C PHE A 109 -20.51 -2.71 10.91
N MET A 110 -21.75 -2.61 11.42
CA MET A 110 -22.98 -3.14 10.79
C MET A 110 -23.38 -2.44 9.48
N GLY A 111 -23.96 -3.21 8.53
CA GLY A 111 -24.83 -2.71 7.45
C GLY A 111 -24.37 -3.04 6.02
N ASP A 112 -23.45 -2.23 5.46
CA ASP A 112 -23.03 -2.26 4.04
C ASP A 112 -21.86 -3.23 3.74
N PHE A 113 -21.76 -4.28 4.54
CA PHE A 113 -20.49 -4.98 4.77
C PHE A 113 -20.11 -5.98 3.67
N ALA A 114 -21.10 -6.62 3.05
CA ALA A 114 -20.86 -7.71 2.11
C ALA A 114 -20.18 -7.25 0.82
N GLU A 115 -20.60 -6.10 0.26
CA GLU A 115 -20.02 -5.58 -0.98
C GLU A 115 -18.62 -5.00 -0.75
N ALA A 116 -18.42 -4.26 0.34
CA ALA A 116 -17.11 -3.74 0.73
C ALA A 116 -16.11 -4.89 1.00
N ARG A 117 -16.53 -5.93 1.73
CA ARG A 117 -15.74 -7.14 1.98
C ARG A 117 -15.39 -7.86 0.68
N LYS A 118 -16.37 -8.05 -0.23
CA LYS A 118 -16.14 -8.69 -1.52
C LYS A 118 -15.12 -7.91 -2.35
N LYS A 119 -15.26 -6.58 -2.44
CA LYS A 119 -14.31 -5.72 -3.15
C LYS A 119 -12.89 -5.84 -2.58
N LEU A 120 -12.77 -5.83 -1.25
CA LEU A 120 -11.47 -5.94 -0.60
C LEU A 120 -10.79 -7.29 -0.88
N ILE A 121 -11.53 -8.39 -0.72
CA ILE A 121 -11.02 -9.74 -1.03
C ILE A 121 -10.55 -9.81 -2.48
N THR A 122 -11.38 -9.34 -3.42
CA THR A 122 -11.03 -9.31 -4.84
C THR A 122 -9.76 -8.50 -5.11
N LYS A 123 -9.55 -7.39 -4.41
CA LYS A 123 -8.32 -6.59 -4.56
C LYS A 123 -7.08 -7.32 -4.02
N ILE A 124 -7.20 -7.99 -2.87
CA ILE A 124 -6.11 -8.78 -2.27
C ILE A 124 -5.72 -9.94 -3.20
N GLU A 125 -6.70 -10.70 -3.67
CA GLU A 125 -6.48 -11.78 -4.65
C GLU A 125 -5.92 -11.25 -5.97
N GLY A 126 -6.37 -10.06 -6.37
CA GLY A 126 -5.87 -9.33 -7.54
C GLY A 126 -4.37 -9.06 -7.51
N CYS A 127 -3.75 -8.92 -6.34
CA CYS A 127 -2.30 -8.72 -6.23
C CYS A 127 -1.48 -9.85 -6.84
N GLU A 128 -1.92 -11.09 -6.64
CA GLU A 128 -1.25 -12.27 -7.16
C GLU A 128 -1.57 -12.51 -8.63
N ALA A 129 -2.81 -12.23 -9.05
CA ALA A 129 -3.13 -12.20 -10.47
C ALA A 129 -2.25 -11.18 -11.24
N ILE A 130 -1.99 -10.02 -10.65
CA ILE A 130 -1.07 -9.02 -11.23
C ILE A 130 0.36 -9.53 -11.24
N HIS A 131 0.84 -10.19 -10.18
CA HIS A 131 2.16 -10.84 -10.19
C HIS A 131 2.29 -11.84 -11.35
N GLU A 132 1.28 -12.67 -11.60
CA GLU A 132 1.29 -13.59 -12.74
C GLU A 132 1.30 -12.85 -14.08
N ARG A 133 0.53 -11.76 -14.21
CA ARG A 133 0.56 -10.92 -15.42
C ARG A 133 1.90 -10.18 -15.60
N MET A 134 2.58 -9.83 -14.51
CA MET A 134 3.92 -9.23 -14.58
C MET A 134 4.88 -10.17 -15.31
N LYS A 135 4.92 -11.44 -14.87
CA LYS A 135 5.77 -12.47 -15.48
C LYS A 135 5.41 -12.77 -16.93
N LYS A 136 4.11 -12.89 -17.22
CA LYS A 136 3.62 -13.32 -18.55
C LYS A 136 3.68 -12.22 -19.60
N ASP A 137 3.35 -10.98 -19.21
CA ASP A 137 3.06 -9.91 -20.16
C ASP A 137 3.87 -8.64 -19.91
N TYR A 138 3.78 -8.06 -18.71
CA TYR A 138 4.26 -6.68 -18.50
C TYR A 138 5.78 -6.54 -18.64
N LEU A 139 6.55 -7.49 -18.08
CA LEU A 139 8.03 -7.43 -18.14
C LEU A 139 8.51 -7.50 -19.60
N MET A 140 8.01 -8.47 -20.36
CA MET A 140 8.36 -8.66 -21.77
C MET A 140 7.99 -7.41 -22.61
N ARG A 141 6.79 -6.86 -22.41
CA ARG A 141 6.37 -5.63 -23.11
C ARG A 141 7.26 -4.42 -22.85
N ARG A 142 7.96 -4.40 -21.70
CA ARG A 142 8.88 -3.32 -21.30
C ARG A 142 10.35 -3.70 -21.47
N GLY A 143 10.64 -4.83 -22.12
CA GLY A 143 12.02 -5.29 -22.34
C GLY A 143 12.77 -5.66 -21.07
N VAL A 144 12.08 -5.95 -19.97
CA VAL A 144 12.71 -6.35 -18.71
C VAL A 144 12.85 -7.86 -18.65
N ASN A 145 14.08 -8.34 -18.41
CA ASN A 145 14.33 -9.77 -18.23
C ASN A 145 13.61 -10.29 -16.98
N ILE A 146 12.95 -11.45 -17.10
CA ILE A 146 12.25 -12.10 -15.99
C ILE A 146 13.19 -12.44 -14.83
N GLU A 147 14.48 -12.69 -15.09
CA GLU A 147 15.48 -12.96 -14.05
C GLU A 147 15.75 -11.76 -13.15
N ASN A 148 15.45 -10.55 -13.62
CA ASN A 148 15.59 -9.31 -12.84
C ASN A 148 14.35 -9.05 -11.97
N TYR A 149 13.29 -9.86 -12.07
CA TYR A 149 12.04 -9.66 -11.36
C TYR A 149 11.88 -10.62 -10.18
N TYR A 150 11.75 -10.05 -8.98
CA TYR A 150 11.59 -10.81 -7.75
C TYR A 150 10.26 -10.47 -7.08
N ARG A 151 9.50 -11.49 -6.70
CA ARG A 151 8.29 -11.36 -5.89
C ARG A 151 8.52 -11.97 -4.52
N LEU A 152 8.50 -11.13 -3.50
CA LEU A 152 8.59 -11.55 -2.11
C LEU A 152 7.20 -11.45 -1.50
N ASN A 153 6.60 -12.57 -1.13
CA ASN A 153 5.29 -12.59 -0.49
C ASN A 153 5.19 -13.77 0.49
N VAL A 154 4.43 -13.59 1.57
CA VAL A 154 4.22 -14.64 2.60
C VAL A 154 2.91 -15.41 2.35
N GLU A 155 2.83 -16.67 2.80
CA GLU A 155 1.64 -17.50 2.61
C GLU A 155 0.44 -17.01 3.42
N ILE A 156 0.68 -16.52 4.63
CA ILE A 156 -0.33 -15.96 5.54
C ILE A 156 -0.07 -14.46 5.69
N GLY A 157 -1.01 -13.64 5.21
CA GLY A 157 -0.86 -12.19 5.21
C GLY A 157 -1.33 -11.45 6.44
N VAL A 158 -0.86 -10.21 6.55
CA VAL A 158 -1.21 -9.27 7.62
C VAL A 158 -2.71 -8.96 7.63
N GLY A 159 -3.43 -9.23 6.54
CA GLY A 159 -4.89 -9.05 6.46
C GLY A 159 -5.71 -10.04 7.30
N GLU A 160 -5.12 -11.16 7.73
CA GLU A 160 -5.75 -12.05 8.72
C GLU A 160 -5.62 -11.53 10.15
N PHE A 161 -4.70 -10.59 10.39
CA PHE A 161 -4.57 -9.95 11.67
C PHE A 161 -5.49 -8.73 11.72
N GLY A 162 -6.15 -8.56 12.86
CA GLY A 162 -6.78 -7.32 13.26
C GLY A 162 -5.94 -6.12 12.84
N MET A 163 -6.49 -5.12 12.13
CA MET A 163 -5.82 -3.81 11.98
C MET A 163 -5.49 -3.21 13.35
N ASN A 164 -6.22 -3.63 14.40
CA ASN A 164 -5.99 -3.31 15.81
C ASN A 164 -5.15 -4.35 16.61
N GLU A 165 -4.64 -5.40 15.95
CA GLU A 165 -3.84 -6.48 16.55
C GLU A 165 -2.32 -6.26 16.41
N TRP A 166 -1.86 -5.00 16.48
CA TRP A 166 -0.44 -4.63 16.48
C TRP A 166 0.39 -5.31 17.59
N HIS A 167 -0.25 -5.86 18.62
CA HIS A 167 0.40 -6.63 19.67
C HIS A 167 0.86 -8.03 19.19
N ARG A 168 0.31 -8.54 18.08
CA ARG A 168 0.67 -9.82 17.45
C ARG A 168 1.79 -9.72 16.41
N LEU A 169 2.45 -8.56 16.31
CA LEU A 169 3.66 -8.39 15.47
C LEU A 169 4.73 -9.45 15.78
N GLY A 170 4.76 -10.01 16.98
CA GLY A 170 5.63 -11.13 17.36
C GLY A 170 5.37 -12.42 16.56
N ASP A 171 4.14 -12.65 16.13
CA ASP A 171 3.71 -13.87 15.39
C ASP A 171 3.97 -13.75 13.87
N ILE A 172 4.16 -12.52 13.36
CA ILE A 172 4.43 -12.24 11.94
C ILE A 172 5.91 -12.47 11.60
N ILE A 173 6.80 -12.35 12.60
CA ILE A 173 8.25 -12.45 12.42
C ILE A 173 8.69 -13.89 12.04
N PRO A 174 8.19 -14.97 12.68
CA PRO A 174 8.53 -16.34 12.32
C PRO A 174 8.04 -16.76 10.92
N ALA A 175 6.85 -16.30 10.50
CA ALA A 175 6.27 -16.66 9.20
C ALA A 175 7.06 -16.09 8.00
N VAL A 176 7.82 -15.01 8.21
CA VAL A 176 8.76 -14.45 7.21
C VAL A 176 10.08 -15.24 7.19
N GLN A 177 10.44 -15.82 8.34
CA GLN A 177 11.67 -16.57 8.57
C GLN A 177 11.63 -17.97 7.91
N GLU A 178 10.45 -18.55 7.70
CA GLU A 178 10.32 -19.85 7.00
C GLU A 178 10.52 -19.78 5.46
N SER A 179 10.53 -18.58 4.87
CA SER A 179 10.80 -18.36 3.43
C SER A 179 12.31 -18.34 3.06
N GLU A 180 13.16 -18.81 3.97
CA GLU A 180 14.62 -18.70 3.99
C GLU A 180 15.34 -19.51 2.90
N SER A 181 15.68 -18.88 1.77
CA SER A 181 16.75 -19.39 0.91
C SER A 181 17.77 -18.37 0.39
N HIS A 182 17.63 -17.06 0.70
CA HIS A 182 18.66 -16.08 0.31
C HIS A 182 18.89 -15.02 1.39
N LEU A 183 20.15 -14.74 1.73
CA LEU A 183 20.63 -13.90 2.85
C LEU A 183 20.48 -12.38 2.62
N LEU A 184 20.02 -11.92 1.46
CA LEU A 184 19.83 -10.50 1.12
C LEU A 184 18.57 -9.82 1.74
N PRO A 185 17.39 -10.48 1.84
CA PRO A 185 16.19 -9.89 2.44
C PRO A 185 16.26 -9.54 3.94
N VAL A 186 17.12 -10.17 4.74
CA VAL A 186 17.21 -9.91 6.21
C VAL A 186 17.65 -8.47 6.49
N THR A 187 18.60 -7.95 5.72
CA THR A 187 19.10 -6.57 5.83
C THR A 187 18.02 -5.56 5.42
N LEU A 188 17.24 -5.87 4.39
CA LEU A 188 16.12 -5.02 3.94
C LEU A 188 14.97 -4.99 4.97
N LEU A 189 14.71 -6.13 5.64
CA LEU A 189 13.73 -6.23 6.71
C LEU A 189 14.15 -5.46 7.97
N LEU A 190 15.44 -5.49 8.32
CA LEU A 190 16.00 -4.68 9.41
C LEU A 190 15.85 -3.18 9.13
N LEU A 191 16.10 -2.76 7.88
CA LEU A 191 15.88 -1.38 7.45
C LEU A 191 14.40 -1.00 7.52
N LEU A 192 13.48 -1.84 7.05
CA LEU A 192 12.03 -1.60 7.17
C LEU A 192 11.58 -1.50 8.64
N LYS A 193 12.07 -2.38 9.52
CA LYS A 193 11.81 -2.30 10.97
C LYS A 193 12.31 -0.96 11.54
N GLN A 194 13.50 -0.52 11.15
CA GLN A 194 14.07 0.75 11.60
C GLN A 194 13.26 1.96 11.10
N HIS A 195 12.79 1.93 9.84
CA HIS A 195 11.93 2.99 9.29
C HIS A 195 10.56 3.05 9.97
N VAL A 196 9.93 1.92 10.25
CA VAL A 196 8.65 1.85 10.98
C VAL A 196 8.82 2.34 12.42
N GLN A 197 9.90 1.98 13.11
CA GLN A 197 10.20 2.49 14.45
C GLN A 197 10.42 4.01 14.45
N ARG A 198 11.14 4.55 13.46
CA ARG A 198 11.31 6.01 13.30
C ARG A 198 9.98 6.70 13.02
N ALA A 199 9.12 6.13 12.18
CA ALA A 199 7.77 6.65 11.94
C ALA A 199 6.91 6.67 13.23
N ARG A 200 7.01 5.64 14.09
CA ARG A 200 6.35 5.63 15.42
C ARG A 200 6.84 6.75 16.32
N GLN A 201 8.14 7.04 16.31
CA GLN A 201 8.71 8.11 17.13
C GLN A 201 8.26 9.49 16.64
N ILE A 202 8.24 9.70 15.33
CA ILE A 202 7.76 10.94 14.71
C ILE A 202 6.26 11.15 14.97
N LEU A 203 5.43 10.12 14.80
CA LEU A 203 3.99 10.19 15.07
C LEU A 203 3.69 10.44 16.56
N ARG A 204 4.45 9.83 17.49
CA ARG A 204 4.32 10.12 18.93
C ARG A 204 4.67 11.56 19.26
N LEU A 205 5.78 12.07 18.72
CA LEU A 205 6.19 13.46 18.90
C LEU A 205 5.15 14.42 18.33
N TYR A 206 4.59 14.12 17.15
CA TYR A 206 3.52 14.92 16.55
C TYR A 206 2.25 14.93 17.39
N PHE A 207 1.83 13.78 17.93
CA PHE A 207 0.67 13.68 18.81
C PHE A 207 0.88 14.44 20.13
N GLN A 208 2.09 14.37 20.70
CA GLN A 208 2.43 15.08 21.92
C GLN A 208 2.49 16.59 21.71
N LEU A 209 3.03 17.05 20.57
CA LEU A 209 3.02 18.46 20.17
C LEU A 209 1.61 18.98 19.88
N SER A 210 0.73 18.18 19.27
CA SER A 210 -0.65 18.60 19.00
C SER A 210 -1.49 18.71 20.28
N GLN A 211 -1.30 17.80 21.25
CA GLN A 211 -1.93 17.88 22.57
C GLN A 211 -1.45 19.10 23.37
N ASN A 212 -0.16 19.44 23.29
CA ASN A 212 0.39 20.65 23.91
C ASN A 212 -0.15 21.93 23.25
N HIS A 213 -0.34 21.96 21.93
CA HIS A 213 -0.95 23.09 21.24
C HIS A 213 -2.44 23.27 21.53
N LEU A 214 -3.16 22.18 21.83
CA LEU A 214 -4.56 22.23 22.28
C LEU A 214 -4.70 22.77 23.71
N GLN A 215 -3.72 22.49 24.59
CA GLN A 215 -3.70 23.04 25.95
C GLN A 215 -3.33 24.54 26.01
N LEU A 216 -2.59 25.07 25.03
CA LEU A 216 -2.26 26.50 24.93
C LEU A 216 -3.37 27.38 24.33
N ARG A 217 -4.50 26.78 23.91
CA ARG A 217 -5.67 27.48 23.36
C ARG A 217 -6.93 27.33 24.22
N SER A 218 -6.80 27.07 25.52
CA SER A 218 -7.88 27.33 26.45
C SER A 218 -8.05 28.85 26.61
N PRO A 219 -9.23 29.43 26.32
CA PRO A 219 -9.45 30.84 26.56
C PRO A 219 -9.46 31.08 28.07
N THR A 220 -8.50 31.86 28.56
CA THR A 220 -8.62 32.52 29.85
C THR A 220 -9.87 33.40 29.81
N VAL A 221 -10.84 33.06 30.67
CA VAL A 221 -11.97 33.93 31.07
C VAL A 221 -11.44 35.25 31.60
#